data_AF-A0A1H0A7D8-F1
#
_entry.id   AF-A0A1H0A7D8-F1
#
_cell.length_a   1.000
_cell.length_b   1.000
_cell.length_c   1.000
_cell.angle_alpha   90.00
_cell.angle_beta   90.00
_cell.angle_gamma   90.00
#
_symmetry.space_group_name_H-M   'P 1'
#
loop_
_entity.id
_entity.type
_entity.pdbx_description
1 polymer ?
#
loop_
_entity_poly.entity_id
_entity_poly.type
_entity_poly.pdbx_seq_one_letter_code
_entity_poly.pdbx_strand_id
1 'polypeptide(L)'
;MLDATLAADTEGDTVRFTLTVENTGTDAETLSFRDSQRAEFVARSGETEVWRWSEGQLFAQMLGSETVEPGATVTYEAEWEVASGGTYTVVGTVVADDCDVSAEATVSV
;
A
#
# COMPACT_ATOMS: atom_id res chain seq x y z
N MET A 1 7.49 10.08 13.16
CA MET A 1 8.22 9.62 11.96
C MET A 1 7.59 8.32 11.56
N LEU A 2 7.18 8.19 10.29
CA LEU A 2 6.55 6.97 9.79
C LEU A 2 7.50 6.28 8.82
N ASP A 3 7.77 5.01 9.07
CA ASP A 3 8.50 4.12 8.18
C ASP A 3 7.55 3.11 7.58
N ALA A 4 7.83 2.67 6.35
CA ALA A 4 7.00 1.69 5.66
C ALA A 4 7.82 0.51 5.12
N THR A 5 7.20 -0.65 5.16
CA THR A 5 7.70 -1.88 4.54
C THR A 5 6.59 -2.52 3.72
N LEU A 6 6.93 -3.04 2.54
CA LEU A 6 6.00 -3.77 1.69
C LEU A 6 6.47 -5.22 1.54
N ALA A 7 5.58 -6.16 1.83
CA ALA A 7 5.72 -7.56 1.46
C ALA A 7 4.85 -7.88 0.24
N ALA A 8 5.34 -8.77 -0.62
CA ALA A 8 4.64 -9.29 -1.79
C ALA A 8 4.85 -10.80 -1.87
N ASP A 9 3.83 -11.57 -1.52
CA ASP A 9 3.87 -13.02 -1.42
C ASP A 9 3.03 -13.66 -2.53
N THR A 10 3.53 -14.73 -3.15
CA THR A 10 2.85 -15.44 -4.25
C THR A 10 2.11 -16.69 -3.76
N GLU A 11 0.86 -16.83 -4.19
CA GLU A 11 0.05 -18.04 -4.02
C GLU A 11 -0.59 -18.41 -5.38
N GLY A 12 0.07 -19.30 -6.12
CA GLY A 12 -0.35 -19.60 -7.49
C GLY A 12 -0.17 -18.39 -8.39
N ASP A 13 -1.25 -17.96 -9.05
CA ASP A 13 -1.28 -16.78 -9.93
C ASP A 13 -1.69 -15.50 -9.17
N THR A 14 -1.86 -15.57 -7.85
CA THR A 14 -2.23 -14.43 -7.00
C THR A 14 -1.01 -13.90 -6.27
N VAL A 15 -0.84 -12.57 -6.24
CA VAL A 15 0.12 -11.89 -5.37
C VAL A 15 -0.65 -11.18 -4.26
N ARG A 16 -0.29 -11.46 -3.00
CA ARG A 16 -0.78 -10.75 -1.82
C ARG A 16 0.23 -9.69 -1.41
N PHE A 17 -0.26 -8.47 -1.22
CA PHE A 17 0.50 -7.33 -0.75
C PHE A 17 0.16 -7.01 0.70
N THR A 18 1.20 -6.71 1.49
CA THR A 18 1.05 -6.25 2.87
C THR A 18 1.96 -5.04 3.08
N LEU A 19 1.36 -3.84 3.08
CA LEU A 19 2.03 -2.59 3.41
C LEU A 19 1.90 -2.34 4.92
N THR A 20 3.00 -2.42 5.64
CA THR A 20 3.06 -2.11 7.07
C THR A 20 3.70 -0.75 7.26
N VAL A 21 3.04 0.10 8.05
CA VAL A 21 3.50 1.43 8.41
C VAL A 21 3.71 1.47 9.91
N GLU A 22 4.92 1.80 10.34
CA GLU A 22 5.32 1.88 11.73
C GLU A 22 5.59 3.33 12.12
N ASN A 23 5.08 3.77 13.26
CA ASN A 23 5.52 5.02 13.87
C ASN A 23 6.77 4.78 14.71
N THR A 24 7.94 5.02 14.12
CA THR A 24 9.25 4.92 14.78
C THR A 24 9.62 6.19 15.55
N GLY A 25 8.74 7.20 15.55
CA GLY A 25 8.90 8.45 16.29
C GLY A 25 8.49 8.37 17.76
N THR A 26 8.55 9.52 18.43
CA THR A 26 8.18 9.68 19.83
C THR A 26 6.79 10.27 20.05
N ASP A 27 6.18 10.81 19.00
CA ASP A 27 4.88 11.47 19.03
C ASP A 27 3.88 10.71 18.15
N ALA A 28 2.59 10.75 18.50
CA ALA A 28 1.56 10.13 17.70
C ALA A 28 1.41 10.85 16.34
N GLU A 29 1.27 10.07 15.28
CA GLU A 29 1.12 10.57 13.90
C GLU A 29 -0.31 10.32 13.44
N THR A 30 -0.95 11.33 12.83
CA THR A 30 -2.32 11.20 12.32
C THR A 30 -2.31 11.20 10.80
N LEU A 31 -2.88 10.14 10.22
CA LEU A 31 -3.11 9.98 8.79
C LEU A 31 -4.51 10.48 8.46
N SER A 32 -4.64 11.52 7.65
CA SER A 32 -5.94 12.07 7.21
C SER A 32 -6.27 11.63 5.79
N PHE A 33 -7.50 11.20 5.53
CA PHE A 33 -7.94 10.67 4.24
C PHE A 33 -9.15 11.42 3.70
N ARG A 34 -9.20 11.62 2.38
CA ARG A 34 -10.29 12.36 1.70
C ARG A 34 -11.53 11.52 1.40
N ASP A 35 -11.37 10.21 1.35
CA ASP A 35 -12.43 9.25 1.12
C ASP A 35 -12.13 7.95 1.90
N SER A 36 -12.84 6.86 1.58
CA SER A 36 -12.60 5.57 2.22
C SER A 36 -11.33 4.84 1.74
N GLN A 37 -10.57 5.38 0.78
CA GLN A 37 -9.29 4.81 0.39
C GLN A 37 -8.25 5.00 1.49
N ARG A 38 -7.41 4.00 1.71
CA ARG A 38 -6.35 4.02 2.74
C ARG A 38 -4.95 3.83 2.17
N ALA A 39 -4.84 2.93 1.19
CA ALA A 39 -3.62 2.72 0.45
C ALA A 39 -3.89 2.63 -1.06
N GLU A 40 -2.83 2.74 -1.83
CA GLU A 40 -2.76 2.43 -3.26
C GLU A 40 -1.62 1.44 -3.47
N PHE A 41 -1.81 0.50 -4.39
CA PHE A 41 -0.76 -0.42 -4.81
C PHE A 41 -0.65 -0.37 -6.33
N VAL A 42 0.56 -0.19 -6.83
CA VAL A 42 0.83 -0.13 -8.28
C VAL A 42 1.91 -1.13 -8.62
N ALA A 43 1.60 -2.05 -9.53
CA ALA A 43 2.55 -3.01 -10.05
C ALA A 43 3.06 -2.58 -11.43
N ARG A 44 4.36 -2.72 -11.64
CA ARG A 44 5.05 -2.37 -12.89
C ARG A 44 5.90 -3.52 -13.40
N SER A 45 5.90 -3.69 -14.72
CA SER A 45 6.87 -4.51 -15.44
C SER A 45 7.88 -3.58 -16.11
N GLY A 46 9.05 -3.42 -15.50
CA GLY A 46 9.99 -2.36 -15.86
C GLY A 46 9.37 -0.99 -15.61
N GLU A 47 9.31 -0.13 -16.63
CA GLU A 47 8.71 1.21 -16.51
C GLU A 47 7.19 1.23 -16.79
N THR A 48 6.61 0.10 -17.19
CA THR A 48 5.20 0.02 -17.58
C THR A 48 4.33 -0.38 -16.39
N GLU A 49 3.38 0.48 -16.00
CA GLU A 49 2.30 0.12 -15.08
C GLU A 49 1.40 -0.95 -15.74
N VAL A 50 1.26 -2.09 -15.07
CA VAL A 50 0.46 -3.23 -15.55
C VAL A 50 -0.78 -3.47 -14.70
N TRP A 51 -0.79 -2.92 -13.49
CA TRP A 51 -1.91 -3.03 -12.57
C TRP A 51 -1.87 -1.92 -11.52
N ARG A 52 -3.07 -1.48 -11.12
CA ARG A 52 -3.31 -0.51 -10.07
C ARG A 52 -4.47 -0.99 -9.23
N TRP A 53 -4.30 -1.03 -7.92
CA TRP A 53 -5.31 -1.53 -7.01
C TRP A 53 -6.60 -0.73 -7.11
N SER A 54 -6.53 0.60 -7.08
CA SER A 54 -7.73 1.44 -7.14
C SER A 54 -8.53 1.37 -8.45
N GLU A 55 -7.99 0.78 -9.52
CA GLU A 55 -8.68 0.72 -10.81
C GLU A 55 -9.96 -0.12 -10.72
N GLY A 56 -11.09 0.49 -11.08
CA GLY A 56 -12.41 -0.15 -11.03
C GLY A 56 -13.04 -0.22 -9.65
N GLN A 57 -12.38 0.31 -8.60
CA GLN A 57 -12.94 0.39 -7.25
C GLN A 57 -13.72 1.69 -7.04
N LEU A 58 -14.70 1.64 -6.13
CA LEU A 58 -15.48 2.81 -5.70
C LEU A 58 -15.18 3.10 -4.23
N PHE A 59 -14.77 4.34 -3.96
CA PHE A 59 -14.50 4.81 -2.60
C PHE A 59 -15.61 5.74 -2.13
N ALA A 60 -16.13 5.46 -0.93
CA ALA A 60 -17.15 6.30 -0.32
C ALA A 60 -16.54 7.67 0.02
N GLN A 61 -17.25 8.74 -0.35
CA GLN A 61 -16.81 10.12 -0.13
C GLN A 61 -16.99 10.52 1.34
N MET A 62 -16.14 9.97 2.20
CA MET A 62 -16.16 10.15 3.64
C MET A 62 -14.74 10.44 4.13
N LEU A 63 -14.55 11.59 4.76
CA LEU A 63 -13.29 11.91 5.41
C LEU A 63 -13.00 10.89 6.51
N GLY A 64 -11.75 10.44 6.57
CA GLY A 64 -11.27 9.48 7.56
C GLY A 64 -10.00 9.97 8.21
N SER A 65 -9.70 9.44 9.40
CA SER A 65 -8.42 9.64 10.05
C SER A 65 -8.02 8.41 10.86
N GLU A 66 -6.74 8.09 10.86
CA GLU A 66 -6.15 7.01 11.66
C GLU A 66 -4.95 7.56 12.43
N THR A 67 -4.92 7.33 13.75
CA THR A 67 -3.79 7.74 14.58
C THR A 67 -2.90 6.53 14.84
N VAL A 68 -1.61 6.67 14.54
CA VAL A 68 -0.58 5.66 14.81
C VAL A 68 0.24 6.15 16.00
N GLU A 69 0.03 5.50 17.15
CA GLU A 69 0.78 5.80 18.38
C GLU A 69 2.27 5.46 18.23
N PRO A 70 3.16 6.06 19.05
CA PRO A 70 4.59 5.71 19.06
C PRO A 70 4.82 4.20 19.25
N GLY A 71 5.60 3.59 18.34
CA GLY A 71 5.89 2.16 18.31
C GLY A 71 4.72 1.27 17.84
N ALA A 72 3.60 1.86 17.43
CA ALA A 72 2.49 1.13 16.85
C ALA A 72 2.64 0.98 15.34
N THR A 73 1.96 -0.03 14.79
CA THR A 73 1.90 -0.32 13.37
C THR A 73 0.47 -0.35 12.87
N VAL A 74 0.24 0.15 11.67
CA VAL A 74 -0.96 -0.09 10.87
C VAL A 74 -0.59 -0.88 9.62
N THR A 75 -1.52 -1.66 9.08
CA THR A 75 -1.26 -2.50 7.91
C THR A 75 -2.41 -2.41 6.91
N TYR A 76 -2.05 -2.33 5.63
CA TYR A 76 -2.96 -2.27 4.50
C TYR A 76 -2.64 -3.41 3.54
N GLU A 77 -3.67 -4.05 3.00
CA GLU A 77 -3.54 -5.26 2.18
C GLU A 77 -4.26 -5.13 0.85
N ALA A 78 -3.73 -5.83 -0.16
CA ALA A 78 -4.32 -5.94 -1.48
C ALA A 78 -3.97 -7.29 -2.11
N GLU A 79 -4.79 -7.73 -3.05
CA GLU A 79 -4.56 -8.95 -3.83
C GLU A 79 -4.59 -8.60 -5.32
N TRP A 80 -3.68 -9.22 -6.07
CA TRP A 80 -3.57 -9.06 -7.52
C TRP A 80 -3.48 -10.41 -8.21
N GLU A 81 -4.49 -10.70 -9.04
CA GLU A 81 -4.50 -11.84 -9.97
C GLU A 81 -3.63 -11.51 -11.19
N VAL A 82 -2.49 -12.19 -11.33
CA VAL A 82 -1.50 -11.92 -12.36
C VAL A 82 -1.84 -12.68 -13.64
N ALA A 83 -1.98 -11.96 -14.75
CA ALA A 83 -2.38 -12.55 -16.03
C ALA A 83 -1.29 -13.39 -16.71
N SER A 84 -0.01 -13.14 -16.39
CA SER A 84 1.13 -13.83 -16.97
C SER A 84 2.32 -13.79 -16.02
N GLY A 85 3.08 -14.87 -15.91
CA GLY A 85 4.31 -14.88 -15.11
C GLY A 85 5.34 -13.85 -15.55
N GLY A 86 6.18 -13.41 -14.61
CA GLY A 86 7.14 -12.33 -14.80
C GLY A 86 7.67 -11.75 -13.50
N THR A 87 8.60 -10.79 -13.62
CA THR A 87 9.10 -10.01 -12.48
C THR A 87 8.45 -8.64 -12.47
N TYR A 88 7.91 -8.26 -11.33
CA TYR A 88 7.20 -7.02 -11.12
C TYR A 88 7.79 -6.24 -9.96
N THR A 89 7.83 -4.92 -10.12
CA THR A 89 8.09 -3.97 -9.04
C THR A 89 6.77 -3.40 -8.57
N VAL A 90 6.50 -3.48 -7.28
CA VAL A 90 5.25 -3.03 -6.69
C VAL A 90 5.54 -1.93 -5.69
N VAL A 91 4.82 -0.83 -5.79
CA VAL A 91 4.88 0.29 -4.85
C VAL A 91 3.55 0.34 -4.10
N GLY A 92 3.62 0.30 -2.77
CA GLY A 92 2.50 0.52 -1.86
C GLY A 92 2.63 1.91 -1.24
N THR A 93 1.57 2.70 -1.29
CA THR A 93 1.55 4.07 -0.79
C THR A 93 0.33 4.28 0.11
N VAL A 94 0.54 4.91 1.27
CA VAL A 94 -0.57 5.42 2.10
C VAL A 94 -1.12 6.67 1.43
N VAL A 95 -2.41 6.74 1.16
CA VAL A 95 -3.03 7.88 0.44
C VAL A 95 -3.51 8.99 1.39
N ALA A 96 -2.79 9.20 2.48
CA ALA A 96 -3.10 10.26 3.44
C ALA A 96 -2.60 11.63 2.93
N ASP A 97 -3.35 12.69 3.23
CA ASP A 97 -3.05 14.06 2.80
C ASP A 97 -1.77 14.63 3.45
N ASP A 98 -1.53 14.24 4.70
CA ASP A 98 -0.51 14.86 5.56
C ASP A 98 0.82 14.09 5.57
N CYS A 99 0.96 13.02 4.79
CA CYS A 99 2.20 12.25 4.72
C CYS A 99 2.47 11.63 3.35
N ASP A 100 3.75 11.55 2.98
CA ASP A 100 4.23 10.80 1.82
C ASP A 100 4.94 9.54 2.34
N VAL A 101 4.19 8.46 2.53
CA VAL A 101 4.69 7.19 3.08
C VAL A 101 4.45 6.08 2.08
N SER A 102 5.54 5.50 1.60
CA SER A 102 5.51 4.41 0.62
C SER A 102 6.64 3.43 0.81
N ALA A 103 6.45 2.22 0.29
CA ALA A 103 7.46 1.18 0.25
C ALA A 103 7.36 0.41 -1.06
N GLU A 104 8.49 -0.18 -1.48
CA GLU A 104 8.59 -0.95 -2.71
C GLU A 104 8.98 -2.40 -2.41
N ALA A 105 8.43 -3.32 -3.20
CA ALA A 105 8.80 -4.74 -3.21
C ALA A 105 8.96 -5.24 -4.64
N THR A 106 9.80 -6.25 -4.82
CA THR A 106 9.91 -6.99 -6.08
C THR A 106 9.36 -8.39 -5.89
N VAL A 107 8.54 -8.82 -6.84
CA VAL A 107 7.92 -10.15 -6.84
C VAL A 107 8.11 -10.83 -8.19
N SER A 108 8.32 -12.14 -8.17
CA SER A 108 8.34 -12.98 -9.37
C SER A 108 7.24 -14.02 -9.28
N VAL A 109 6.39 -14.07 -10.29
CA VAL A 109 5.27 -15.01 -10.45
C VAL A 109 5.59 -15.99 -11.56
#